data_AF-A0A2D5E2S1-F1
#
_entry.id   AF-A0A2D5E2S1-F1
#
_cell.length_a   1.000
_cell.length_b   1.000
_cell.length_c   1.000
_cell.angle_alpha   90.00
_cell.angle_beta   90.00
_cell.angle_gamma   90.00
#
_symmetry.space_group_name_H-M   'P 1'
#
loop_
_entity.id
_entity.type
_entity.pdbx_description
1 polymer ?
#
loop_
_entity_poly.entity_id
_entity_poly.type
_entity_poly.pdbx_seq_one_letter_code
_entity_poly.pdbx_strand_id
1 'polypeptide(L)'
;MVTEIQAALVDSNYGTSSGLRLIWWRESLPIIEEAPIIGHGTGSTAVAYATQFDQTAGSDIPTKAIGTDNPHSTIVTEAIERGGVGLVLWGVFVLLVLKASWRQATFDPAFSGLLGAWVILFIFGVGNSIQLSGIITAVMGMLIAFTIRRPPVQDPSLSDSDHAATEASSAST
;
A
#
# COMPACT_ATOMS: atom_id res chain seq x y z
N MET A 1 -5.53 35.77 2.24
CA MET A 1 -4.51 34.95 1.56
C MET A 1 -5.24 33.97 0.66
N VAL A 2 -5.01 34.03 -0.65
CA VAL A 2 -5.54 33.03 -1.59
C VAL A 2 -4.78 31.72 -1.32
N THR A 3 -5.48 30.62 -1.12
CA THR A 3 -4.83 29.31 -0.91
C THR A 3 -4.25 28.81 -2.24
N GLU A 4 -3.22 27.95 -2.21
CA GLU A 4 -2.63 27.40 -3.44
C GLU A 4 -3.67 26.71 -4.33
N ILE A 5 -4.65 26.03 -3.72
CA ILE A 5 -5.75 25.38 -4.44
C ILE A 5 -6.67 26.42 -5.09
N GLN A 6 -6.96 27.53 -4.42
CA GLN A 6 -7.78 28.58 -5.01
C GLN A 6 -7.08 29.25 -6.19
N ALA A 7 -5.76 29.47 -6.12
CA ALA A 7 -4.98 29.95 -7.26
C ALA A 7 -4.99 28.96 -8.43
N ALA A 8 -4.93 27.65 -8.15
CA ALA A 8 -5.04 26.63 -9.19
C ALA A 8 -6.44 26.58 -9.83
N LEU A 9 -7.51 26.63 -9.03
CA LEU A 9 -8.89 26.49 -9.52
C LEU A 9 -9.43 27.76 -10.19
N VAL A 10 -9.04 28.95 -9.73
CA VAL A 10 -9.57 30.23 -10.22
C VAL A 10 -8.67 30.83 -11.29
N ASP A 11 -7.36 30.85 -11.04
CA ASP A 11 -6.40 31.54 -11.91
C ASP A 11 -5.69 30.56 -12.87
N SER A 12 -6.05 29.27 -12.86
CA SER A 12 -5.33 28.22 -13.59
C SER A 12 -3.83 28.20 -13.28
N ASN A 13 -3.46 28.60 -12.06
CA ASN A 13 -2.07 28.65 -11.63
C ASN A 13 -1.67 27.34 -10.94
N TYR A 14 -1.20 26.38 -11.73
CA TYR A 14 -0.78 25.07 -11.26
C TYR A 14 0.70 24.95 -10.90
N GLY A 15 1.45 26.07 -10.89
CA GLY A 15 2.89 26.07 -10.62
C GLY A 15 3.28 25.79 -9.16
N THR A 16 2.28 25.65 -8.27
CA THR A 16 2.41 25.37 -6.83
C THR A 16 2.41 23.87 -6.54
N SER A 17 2.79 23.44 -5.33
CA SER A 17 2.78 22.02 -4.97
C SER A 17 1.37 21.43 -5.01
N SER A 18 0.38 22.16 -4.50
CA SER A 18 -1.02 21.74 -4.54
C SER A 18 -1.59 21.76 -5.96
N GLY A 19 -1.18 22.74 -6.77
CA GLY A 19 -1.58 22.85 -8.18
C GLY A 19 -1.07 21.71 -9.06
N LEU A 20 0.17 21.29 -8.87
CA LEU A 20 0.74 20.14 -9.60
C LEU A 20 -0.01 18.84 -9.31
N ARG A 21 -0.35 18.58 -8.03
CA ARG A 21 -1.17 17.41 -7.66
C ARG A 21 -2.52 17.44 -8.36
N LEU A 22 -3.16 18.61 -8.42
CA LEU A 22 -4.45 18.75 -9.09
C LEU A 22 -4.33 18.43 -10.58
N ILE A 23 -3.28 18.89 -11.26
CA ILE A 23 -3.05 18.54 -12.66
C ILE A 23 -2.77 17.06 -12.85
N TRP A 24 -1.93 16.44 -12.01
CA TRP A 24 -1.69 15.00 -12.13
C TRP A 24 -2.95 14.16 -11.90
N TRP A 25 -3.83 14.57 -10.99
CA TRP A 25 -5.13 13.95 -10.79
C TRP A 25 -6.10 14.19 -11.95
N ARG A 26 -6.10 15.38 -12.54
CA ARG A 26 -6.93 15.71 -13.71
C ARG A 26 -6.51 14.88 -14.91
N GLU A 27 -5.22 14.84 -15.18
CA GLU A 27 -4.64 14.20 -16.37
C GLU A 27 -4.51 12.69 -16.22
N SER A 28 -4.64 12.12 -15.01
CA SER A 28 -4.71 10.67 -14.84
C SER A 28 -6.06 10.08 -15.25
N LEU A 29 -7.15 10.84 -15.19
CA LEU A 29 -8.48 10.36 -15.57
C LEU A 29 -8.51 9.82 -17.02
N PRO A 30 -8.12 10.58 -18.06
CA PRO A 30 -8.09 10.08 -19.42
C PRO A 30 -7.13 8.89 -19.59
N ILE A 31 -5.97 8.91 -18.93
CA ILE A 31 -5.01 7.79 -18.96
C ILE A 31 -5.66 6.50 -18.41
N ILE A 32 -6.37 6.59 -17.30
CA ILE A 32 -7.06 5.44 -16.68
C ILE A 32 -8.22 4.97 -17.57
N GLU A 33 -8.93 5.90 -18.23
CA GLU A 33 -10.03 5.58 -19.15
C GLU A 33 -9.56 4.79 -20.39
N GLU A 34 -8.32 4.97 -20.84
CA GLU A 34 -7.73 4.21 -21.94
C GLU A 34 -7.49 2.73 -21.60
N ALA A 35 -7.10 2.43 -20.36
CA ALA A 35 -6.77 1.08 -19.91
C ALA A 35 -7.35 0.75 -18.51
N PRO A 36 -8.68 0.77 -18.32
CA PRO A 36 -9.30 0.79 -17.00
C PRO A 36 -9.20 -0.53 -16.24
N ILE A 37 -9.00 -1.66 -16.94
CA ILE A 37 -9.02 -2.98 -16.32
C ILE A 37 -7.61 -3.39 -15.87
N ILE A 38 -6.65 -3.43 -16.78
CA ILE A 38 -5.30 -3.97 -16.56
C ILE A 38 -4.26 -2.85 -16.43
N GLY A 39 -4.60 -1.60 -16.79
CA GLY A 39 -3.65 -0.49 -16.82
C GLY A 39 -2.66 -0.58 -17.98
N HIS A 40 -1.69 0.33 -17.96
CA HIS A 40 -0.65 0.50 -18.97
C HIS A 40 0.63 -0.30 -18.69
N GLY A 41 0.64 -1.12 -17.63
CA GLY A 41 1.79 -1.92 -17.20
C GLY A 41 2.59 -1.25 -16.07
N THR A 42 3.36 -2.05 -15.33
CA THR A 42 4.14 -1.56 -14.18
C THR A 42 5.31 -0.67 -14.64
N GLY A 43 5.50 0.47 -13.96
CA GLY A 43 6.49 1.48 -14.33
C GLY A 43 6.12 2.33 -15.55
N SER A 44 4.89 2.23 -16.05
CA SER A 44 4.43 2.97 -17.24
C SER A 44 4.02 4.42 -16.93
N THR A 45 3.88 4.79 -15.65
CA THR A 45 3.34 6.09 -15.21
C THR A 45 3.97 7.29 -15.91
N ALA A 46 5.31 7.35 -15.99
CA ALA A 46 6.00 8.46 -16.65
C ALA A 46 5.74 8.55 -18.15
N VAL A 47 5.66 7.39 -18.83
CA VAL A 47 5.41 7.31 -20.28
C VAL A 47 3.96 7.65 -20.59
N ALA A 48 3.03 7.19 -19.76
CA ALA A 48 1.61 7.49 -19.88
C ALA A 48 1.35 8.99 -19.72
N TYR A 49 1.95 9.63 -18.71
CA TYR A 49 1.87 11.08 -18.56
C TYR A 49 2.54 11.85 -19.69
N ALA A 50 3.72 11.43 -20.15
CA ALA A 50 4.38 12.07 -21.29
C ALA A 50 3.49 12.04 -22.54
N THR A 51 2.89 10.88 -22.83
CA THR A 51 1.97 10.70 -23.97
C THR A 51 0.73 11.59 -23.83
N GLN A 52 0.13 11.63 -22.64
CA GLN A 52 -1.05 12.47 -22.35
C GLN A 52 -0.73 13.97 -22.47
N PHE A 53 0.43 14.41 -21.99
CA PHE A 53 0.84 15.81 -22.06
C PHE A 53 1.18 16.25 -23.48
N ASP A 54 1.71 15.37 -24.32
CA ASP A 54 1.92 15.63 -25.74
C ASP A 54 0.59 15.81 -26.49
N GLN A 55 -0.43 15.01 -26.14
CA GLN A 55 -1.78 15.14 -26.72
C GLN A 55 -2.51 16.41 -26.29
N THR A 56 -2.18 16.93 -25.11
CA THR A 56 -2.76 18.16 -24.54
C THR A 56 -1.87 19.39 -24.78
N ALA A 57 -0.95 19.33 -25.75
CA ALA A 57 -0.05 20.43 -26.10
C ALA A 57 -0.81 21.75 -26.36
N GLY A 58 -0.52 22.77 -25.54
CA GLY A 58 -1.20 24.07 -25.55
C GLY A 58 -2.16 24.32 -24.37
N SER A 59 -2.30 23.36 -23.47
CA SER A 59 -3.06 23.48 -22.21
C SER A 59 -2.30 24.22 -21.10
N ASP A 60 -2.99 24.48 -20.00
CA ASP A 60 -2.54 25.11 -18.75
C ASP A 60 -1.52 24.25 -17.94
N ILE A 61 -0.86 23.29 -18.59
CA ILE A 61 0.07 22.36 -17.96
C ILE A 61 1.42 23.05 -17.69
N PRO A 62 1.84 23.19 -16.43
CA PRO A 62 3.12 23.77 -16.08
C PRO A 62 4.25 22.82 -16.45
N THR A 63 5.40 23.36 -16.89
CA THR A 63 6.59 22.57 -17.24
C THR A 63 7.04 21.63 -16.11
N LYS A 64 6.81 22.01 -14.85
CA LYS A 64 7.11 21.19 -13.66
C LYS A 64 6.27 19.92 -13.55
N ALA A 65 5.14 19.82 -14.25
CA ALA A 65 4.30 18.62 -14.25
C ALA A 65 4.85 17.52 -15.17
N ILE A 66 5.65 17.90 -16.18
CA ILE A 66 6.15 17.01 -17.23
C ILE A 66 7.23 16.07 -16.67
N GLY A 67 7.17 14.80 -17.06
CA GLY A 67 8.17 13.79 -16.68
C GLY A 67 8.04 13.27 -15.24
N THR A 68 6.90 13.52 -14.58
CA THR A 68 6.62 12.87 -13.29
C THR A 68 6.43 11.37 -13.48
N ASP A 69 7.06 10.57 -12.61
CA ASP A 69 6.82 9.14 -12.47
C ASP A 69 5.99 8.80 -11.23
N ASN A 70 5.76 9.79 -10.36
CA ASN A 70 5.08 9.63 -9.09
C ASN A 70 4.19 10.85 -8.79
N PRO A 71 2.89 10.81 -9.13
CA PRO A 71 1.94 11.92 -8.92
C PRO A 71 1.58 12.18 -7.45
N HIS A 72 2.40 11.72 -6.50
CA HIS A 72 2.16 11.79 -5.05
C HIS A 72 0.82 11.20 -4.61
N SER A 73 0.25 10.27 -5.38
CA SER A 73 -0.92 9.48 -5.02
C SER A 73 -0.73 8.02 -5.42
N THR A 74 -0.69 7.11 -4.44
CA THR A 74 -0.52 5.67 -4.69
C THR A 74 -1.67 5.13 -5.53
N ILE A 75 -2.90 5.61 -5.27
CA ILE A 75 -4.10 5.16 -6.00
C ILE A 75 -3.98 5.51 -7.48
N VAL A 76 -3.48 6.71 -7.79
CA VAL A 76 -3.34 7.15 -9.19
C VAL A 76 -2.30 6.30 -9.90
N THR A 77 -1.12 6.10 -9.27
CA THR A 77 -0.08 5.24 -9.83
C THR A 77 -0.58 3.81 -10.04
N GLU A 78 -1.23 3.22 -9.04
CA GLU A 78 -1.75 1.85 -9.12
C GLU A 78 -2.84 1.73 -10.21
N ALA A 79 -3.71 2.73 -10.34
CA ALA A 79 -4.74 2.77 -11.37
C ALA A 79 -4.15 2.87 -12.79
N ILE A 80 -3.13 3.72 -12.98
CA ILE A 80 -2.46 3.86 -14.28
C ILE A 80 -1.73 2.56 -14.64
N GLU A 81 -0.99 1.98 -13.71
CA GLU A 81 -0.12 0.85 -14.02
C GLU A 81 -0.83 -0.49 -14.10
N ARG A 82 -1.81 -0.72 -13.22
CA ARG A 82 -2.44 -2.04 -13.02
C ARG A 82 -3.97 -2.01 -13.15
N GLY A 83 -4.55 -0.84 -13.38
CA GLY A 83 -5.98 -0.66 -13.58
C GLY A 83 -6.82 -1.06 -12.37
N GLY A 84 -8.11 -1.28 -12.63
CA GLY A 84 -9.07 -1.74 -11.64
C GLY A 84 -8.70 -3.09 -11.02
N VAL A 85 -8.06 -3.99 -11.77
CA VAL A 85 -7.61 -5.28 -11.23
C VAL A 85 -6.56 -5.07 -10.14
N GLY A 86 -5.55 -4.21 -10.38
CA GLY A 86 -4.55 -3.84 -9.39
C GLY A 86 -5.21 -3.26 -8.13
N LEU A 87 -6.08 -2.26 -8.30
CA LEU A 87 -6.80 -1.62 -7.20
C LEU A 87 -7.64 -2.61 -6.38
N VAL A 88 -8.34 -3.54 -7.03
CA VAL A 88 -9.15 -4.55 -6.35
C VAL A 88 -8.27 -5.53 -5.57
N LEU A 89 -7.21 -6.04 -6.19
CA LEU A 89 -6.29 -6.97 -5.52
C LEU A 89 -5.60 -6.30 -4.33
N TRP A 90 -5.18 -5.05 -4.51
CA TRP A 90 -4.58 -4.24 -3.46
C TRP A 90 -5.56 -3.99 -2.32
N GLY A 91 -6.80 -3.60 -2.62
CA GLY A 91 -7.87 -3.42 -1.63
C GLY A 91 -8.21 -4.72 -0.88
N VAL A 92 -8.31 -5.84 -1.59
CA VAL A 92 -8.54 -7.16 -0.97
C VAL A 92 -7.39 -7.52 -0.04
N PHE A 93 -6.15 -7.31 -0.45
CA PHE A 93 -4.98 -7.57 0.38
C PHE A 93 -5.01 -6.76 1.69
N VAL A 94 -5.29 -5.46 1.60
CA VAL A 94 -5.45 -4.57 2.76
C VAL A 94 -6.57 -5.05 3.69
N LEU A 95 -7.71 -5.44 3.13
CA LEU A 95 -8.85 -5.97 3.90
C LEU A 95 -8.51 -7.29 4.61
N LEU A 96 -7.75 -8.17 3.96
CA LEU A 96 -7.31 -9.43 4.56
C LEU A 96 -6.34 -9.18 5.72
N VAL A 97 -5.38 -8.27 5.55
CA VAL A 97 -4.46 -7.86 6.63
C VAL A 97 -5.25 -7.25 7.78
N LEU A 98 -6.15 -6.31 7.51
CA LEU A 98 -6.99 -5.68 8.53
C LEU A 98 -7.84 -6.72 9.29
N LYS A 99 -8.49 -7.65 8.57
CA LYS A 99 -9.29 -8.72 9.18
C LYS A 99 -8.44 -9.67 10.03
N ALA A 100 -7.27 -10.07 9.53
CA ALA A 100 -6.37 -10.96 10.25
C ALA A 100 -5.81 -10.30 11.51
N SER A 101 -5.38 -9.04 11.39
CA SER A 101 -4.85 -8.26 12.50
C SER A 101 -5.93 -7.90 13.53
N TRP A 102 -7.15 -7.58 13.11
CA TRP A 102 -8.27 -7.30 14.03
C TRP A 102 -8.56 -8.49 14.93
N ARG A 103 -8.56 -9.70 14.36
CA ARG A 103 -8.77 -10.94 15.13
C ARG A 103 -7.64 -11.24 16.13
N GLN A 104 -6.41 -10.78 15.86
CA GLN A 104 -5.26 -10.95 16.75
C GLN A 104 -5.24 -9.87 17.83
N ALA A 105 -5.59 -8.64 17.47
CA ALA A 105 -5.67 -7.48 18.35
C ALA A 105 -6.64 -7.69 19.53
N THR A 106 -7.68 -8.51 19.37
CA THR A 106 -8.59 -8.86 20.48
C THR A 106 -7.96 -9.73 21.56
N PHE A 107 -6.81 -10.36 21.30
CA PHE A 107 -6.11 -11.23 22.27
C PHE A 107 -4.81 -10.61 22.80
N ASP A 108 -4.22 -9.66 22.08
CA ASP A 108 -2.96 -9.01 22.46
C ASP A 108 -3.02 -7.48 22.29
N PRO A 109 -2.93 -6.70 23.40
CA PRO A 109 -2.91 -5.24 23.37
C PRO A 109 -1.77 -4.64 22.52
N ALA A 110 -0.61 -5.31 22.43
CA ALA A 110 0.51 -4.84 21.61
C ALA A 110 0.16 -4.86 20.12
N PHE A 111 -0.60 -5.86 19.68
CA PHE A 111 -1.11 -5.97 18.31
C PHE A 111 -2.13 -4.89 17.97
N SER A 112 -2.96 -4.50 18.95
CA SER A 112 -3.94 -3.41 18.77
C SER A 112 -3.23 -2.09 18.46
N GLY A 113 -2.12 -1.79 19.14
CA GLY A 113 -1.31 -0.61 18.88
C GLY A 113 -0.67 -0.62 17.48
N LEU A 114 -0.09 -1.76 17.07
CA LEU A 114 0.50 -1.92 15.73
C LEU A 114 -0.54 -1.81 14.61
N LEU A 115 -1.73 -2.38 14.81
CA LEU A 115 -2.83 -2.26 13.85
C LEU A 115 -3.31 -0.82 13.72
N GLY A 116 -3.50 -0.12 14.84
CA GLY A 116 -3.87 1.30 14.84
C GLY A 116 -2.83 2.16 14.11
N ALA A 117 -1.54 1.94 14.39
CA ALA A 117 -0.45 2.64 13.71
C ALA A 117 -0.45 2.36 12.19
N TRP A 118 -0.66 1.11 11.79
CA TRP A 118 -0.73 0.75 10.38
C TRP A 118 -1.93 1.38 9.67
N VAL A 119 -3.11 1.40 10.27
CA VAL A 119 -4.30 2.05 9.68
C VAL A 119 -4.09 3.56 9.51
N ILE A 120 -3.52 4.24 10.51
CA ILE A 120 -3.22 5.68 10.44
C ILE A 120 -2.22 5.96 9.32
N LEU A 121 -1.11 5.21 9.30
CA LEU A 121 -0.09 5.36 8.27
C LEU A 121 -0.61 4.99 6.88
N PHE A 122 -1.47 3.99 6.78
CA PHE A 122 -2.11 3.59 5.54
C PHE A 122 -2.94 4.74 4.97
N ILE A 123 -3.86 5.31 5.76
CA ILE A 123 -4.71 6.44 5.32
C ILE A 123 -3.85 7.62 4.87
N PHE A 124 -2.80 7.95 5.62
CA PHE A 124 -1.88 9.02 5.25
C PHE A 124 -1.09 8.70 3.97
N GLY A 125 -0.65 7.45 3.81
CA GLY A 125 0.21 7.02 2.73
C GLY A 125 -0.48 6.86 1.39
N VAL A 126 -1.78 6.58 1.38
CA VAL A 126 -2.63 6.57 0.16
C VAL A 126 -2.50 7.88 -0.62
N GLY A 127 -2.69 9.01 0.08
CA GLY A 127 -2.75 10.33 -0.56
C GLY A 127 -1.40 11.01 -0.78
N ASN A 128 -0.29 10.35 -0.43
CA ASN A 128 1.06 10.94 -0.52
C ASN A 128 2.09 10.03 -1.22
N SER A 129 1.66 8.93 -1.84
CA SER A 129 2.55 7.87 -2.38
C SER A 129 3.51 7.24 -1.36
N ILE A 130 3.20 7.30 -0.06
CA ILE A 130 4.08 6.78 1.00
C ILE A 130 3.85 5.28 1.22
N GLN A 131 2.83 4.70 0.57
CA GLN A 131 2.43 3.30 0.77
C GLN A 131 3.51 2.29 0.37
N LEU A 132 4.29 2.60 -0.66
CA LEU A 132 5.46 1.83 -1.10
C LEU A 132 6.75 2.25 -0.39
N SER A 133 6.69 3.14 0.60
CA SER A 133 7.85 3.47 1.42
C SER A 133 8.28 2.29 2.30
N GLY A 134 9.57 2.28 2.67
CA GLY A 134 10.11 1.26 3.55
C GLY A 134 9.43 1.20 4.93
N ILE A 135 8.91 2.33 5.43
CA ILE A 135 8.30 2.40 6.77
C ILE A 135 6.95 1.66 6.81
N ILE A 136 6.04 1.96 5.88
CA ILE A 136 4.72 1.32 5.86
C ILE A 136 4.86 -0.18 5.55
N THR A 137 5.75 -0.53 4.63
CA THR A 137 6.06 -1.93 4.29
C THR A 137 6.67 -2.68 5.47
N ALA A 138 7.56 -2.05 6.25
CA ALA A 138 8.16 -2.66 7.44
C ALA A 138 7.13 -2.92 8.54
N VAL A 139 6.26 -1.94 8.84
CA VAL A 139 5.18 -2.12 9.83
C VAL A 139 4.22 -3.24 9.40
N MET A 140 3.88 -3.30 8.10
CA MET A 140 3.05 -4.36 7.55
C MET A 140 3.72 -5.74 7.64
N GLY A 141 5.01 -5.83 7.30
CA GLY A 141 5.80 -7.05 7.44
C GLY A 141 5.88 -7.52 8.90
N MET A 142 5.98 -6.60 9.85
CA MET A 142 5.94 -6.91 11.27
C MET A 142 4.58 -7.50 11.68
N LEU A 143 3.47 -6.88 11.27
CA LEU A 143 2.12 -7.43 11.50
C LEU A 143 1.99 -8.86 10.96
N ILE A 144 2.49 -9.14 9.75
CA ILE A 144 2.46 -10.48 9.17
C ILE A 144 3.33 -11.45 9.98
N ALA A 145 4.56 -11.08 10.31
CA ALA A 145 5.49 -11.95 11.04
C ALA A 145 4.93 -12.40 12.40
N PHE A 146 4.25 -11.52 13.12
CA PHE A 146 3.62 -11.86 14.39
C PHE A 146 2.30 -12.64 14.23
N THR A 147 1.70 -12.67 13.04
CA THR A 147 0.50 -13.51 12.76
C THR A 147 0.83 -14.96 12.46
N ILE A 148 2.08 -15.28 12.10
CA ILE A 148 2.55 -16.64 11.82
C ILE A 148 2.74 -17.37 13.16
N ARG A 149 1.94 -18.41 13.41
CA ARG A 149 2.11 -19.28 14.59
C ARG A 149 3.50 -19.90 14.57
N ARG A 150 4.26 -19.73 15.66
CA ARG A 150 5.50 -20.49 15.87
C ARG A 150 5.13 -21.95 16.16
N PRO A 151 5.82 -22.94 15.56
CA PRO A 151 5.61 -24.33 15.93
C PRO A 151 5.90 -24.50 17.43
N PRO A 152 5.17 -25.39 18.13
CA PRO A 152 5.45 -25.67 19.53
C PRO A 152 6.91 -26.09 19.67
N VAL A 153 7.61 -25.49 20.63
CA VAL A 153 8.95 -25.94 21.02
C VAL A 153 8.78 -27.34 21.57
N GLN A 154 9.33 -28.34 20.88
CA GLN A 154 9.47 -29.67 21.48
C GLN A 154 10.42 -29.50 22.66
N ASP A 155 9.90 -29.63 23.87
CA ASP A 155 10.70 -29.67 25.08
C ASP A 155 11.47 -30.99 25.09
N PRO A 156 12.82 -30.98 25.00
CA PRO A 156 13.61 -32.21 25.02
C PRO A 156 13.36 -33.04 26.29
N SER A 157 13.02 -32.38 27.40
CA SER A 157 12.79 -33.04 28.69
C SER A 157 11.52 -33.91 28.72
N LEU A 158 10.56 -33.66 27.82
CA LEU A 158 9.35 -34.48 27.69
C LEU A 158 9.57 -35.72 26.80
N SER A 159 10.60 -35.72 25.94
CA SER A 159 10.94 -36.89 25.14
C SER A 159 11.64 -37.98 25.97
N ASP A 160 12.48 -37.58 26.92
CA ASP A 160 13.19 -38.50 27.81
C ASP A 160 12.25 -39.19 28.80
N SER A 161 11.19 -38.51 29.26
CA SER A 161 10.19 -39.10 30.15
C SER A 161 9.34 -40.18 29.46
N ASP A 162 9.04 -40.00 28.17
CA ASP A 162 8.25 -40.96 27.40
C ASP A 162 9.08 -42.21 27.07
N HIS A 163 10.38 -42.06 26.79
CA HIS A 163 11.29 -43.20 26.64
C HIS A 163 11.49 -43.98 27.95
N ALA A 164 11.68 -43.28 29.08
CA ALA A 164 11.84 -43.92 30.39
C ALA A 164 10.57 -44.65 30.86
N ALA A 165 9.39 -44.08 30.61
CA ALA A 165 8.11 -44.72 30.95
C ALA A 165 7.84 -45.98 30.09
N THR A 166 8.26 -45.96 28.83
CA THR A 166 8.09 -47.09 27.91
C THR A 166 9.04 -48.24 28.26
N GLU A 167 10.29 -47.95 28.61
CA GLU A 167 11.24 -48.98 29.10
C GLU A 167 10.80 -49.59 30.43
N ALA A 168 10.35 -48.77 31.39
CA ALA A 168 9.88 -49.25 32.69
C ALA A 168 8.64 -50.17 32.58
N SER A 169 7.73 -49.89 31.63
CA SER A 169 6.58 -50.75 31.37
C SER A 169 6.98 -52.09 30.72
N SER A 170 7.98 -52.10 29.84
CA SER A 170 8.44 -53.31 29.15
C SER A 170 9.24 -54.28 30.03
N ALA A 171 9.89 -53.77 31.08
CA ALA A 171 10.64 -54.57 32.04
C ALA A 171 9.77 -55.25 33.13
N SER A 172 8.45 -54.97 33.13
CA SER A 172 7.49 -55.47 34.13
C SER A 172 6.64 -56.68 33.65
N THR A 173 6.92 -57.20 32.46
CA THR A 173 6.30 -58.39 31.84
C THR A 173 7.32 -59.51 31.67
#